data_AF-A0A7S1ZDY2-F1
#
_entry.id   AF-A0A7S1ZDY2-F1
#
_cell.length_a   1.000
_cell.length_b   1.000
_cell.length_c   1.000
_cell.angle_alpha   90.00
_cell.angle_beta   90.00
_cell.angle_gamma   90.00
#
_symmetry.space_group_name_H-M   'P 1'
#
loop_
_entity.id
_entity.type
_entity.pdbx_description
1 polymer ?
#
loop_
_entity_poly.entity_id
_entity_poly.type
_entity_poly.pdbx_seq_one_letter_code
_entity_poly.pdbx_strand_id
1 'polypeptide(L)'
;MGNRPLRPEPDEAKELKADFHKNCALSAFALFEADVLILVTGAGFSADSGLAVYADVANVKAYEERNLTYQDICTPQWLHSDPELFYGFWGQCFNDYRKTQPHDGYSIIKQWRDAKNSGRVASELRALTEDFTKEVEEKSRRMMEEGMTDFCLPSFPLITRPEPYDIEGYAGAFFTFTSNVDAHSFDVFQANEIREIHGNVELWQCSQPNCCRGGERIFRAPLGHSFTVDTETMLAPMGNGQPHDAPNSKPDYEGETETIAKQQAVKSEHAETNARISKTLGSQRQYPLRFMPHHNSEFYEFTHNHPRCHICRSLARPAILMFDDLNWVDNDAQEQRWHIWNESLISLCEDRAEASDEDYGKERLKICILEVGCGDRVRTCRM
;
A
#
# COMPACT_ATOMS: atom_id res chain seq x y z
N MET A 1 25.22 -0.45 9.78
CA MET A 1 24.89 0.32 11.01
C MET A 1 23.62 1.11 10.70
N GLY A 2 22.45 0.48 10.89
CA GLY A 2 21.17 1.03 10.46
C GLY A 2 20.69 2.12 11.42
N ASN A 3 20.59 3.33 10.92
CA ASN A 3 20.17 4.52 11.67
C ASN A 3 18.79 4.30 12.29
N ARG A 4 18.72 4.44 13.61
CA ARG A 4 17.46 4.56 14.35
C ARG A 4 16.73 5.81 13.81
N PRO A 5 15.39 5.81 13.77
CA PRO A 5 14.62 7.05 13.75
C PRO A 5 15.00 7.81 15.00
N LEU A 6 15.63 8.96 14.81
CA LEU A 6 15.83 9.89 15.91
C LEU A 6 14.43 10.40 16.24
N ARG A 7 13.83 9.88 17.32
CA ARG A 7 12.94 10.77 18.07
C ARG A 7 13.85 11.93 18.45
N PRO A 8 13.61 13.15 17.94
CA PRO A 8 14.57 14.21 18.13
C PRO A 8 14.77 14.39 19.63
N GLU A 9 16.04 14.41 20.05
CA GLU A 9 16.37 14.70 21.45
C GLU A 9 15.74 16.05 21.84
N PRO A 10 15.45 16.31 23.12
CA PRO A 10 14.72 17.53 23.51
C PRO A 10 15.29 18.83 22.93
N ASP A 11 16.62 18.92 22.81
CA ASP A 11 17.31 20.06 22.21
C ASP A 11 17.14 20.12 20.68
N GLU A 12 17.25 18.98 19.99
CA GLU A 12 16.98 18.88 18.55
C GLU A 12 15.51 19.22 18.25
N ALA A 13 14.57 18.75 19.07
CA ALA A 13 13.15 19.08 18.93
C ALA A 13 12.89 20.58 19.13
N LYS A 14 13.64 21.23 20.03
CA LYS A 14 13.57 22.67 20.25
C LYS A 14 14.13 23.44 19.05
N GLU A 15 15.24 22.99 18.48
CA GLU A 15 15.85 23.57 17.28
C GLU A 15 14.93 23.42 16.05
N LEU A 16 14.41 22.21 15.80
CA LEU A 16 13.45 21.95 14.72
C LEU A 16 12.21 22.84 14.81
N LYS A 17 11.72 23.11 16.03
CA LYS A 17 10.60 24.03 16.27
C LYS A 17 11.00 25.49 16.03
N ALA A 18 12.20 25.90 16.43
CA ALA A 18 12.69 27.26 16.21
C ALA A 18 12.86 27.55 14.71
N ASP A 19 13.36 26.58 13.96
CA ASP A 19 13.63 26.68 12.52
C ASP A 19 12.47 26.15 11.64
N PHE A 20 11.27 25.94 12.21
CA PHE A 20 10.15 25.29 11.52
C PHE A 20 9.88 25.84 10.11
N HIS A 21 9.68 27.16 9.99
CA HIS A 21 9.39 27.80 8.70
C HIS A 21 10.54 27.66 7.69
N LYS A 22 11.78 27.74 8.16
CA LYS A 22 12.98 27.58 7.33
C LYS A 22 13.10 26.14 6.83
N ASN A 23 12.87 25.16 7.70
CA ASN A 23 12.87 23.74 7.34
C ASN A 23 11.76 23.42 6.34
N CYS A 24 10.54 23.91 6.55
CA CYS A 24 9.45 23.79 5.57
C CYS A 24 9.82 24.40 4.21
N ALA A 25 10.45 25.59 4.20
CA ALA A 25 10.87 26.23 2.96
C ALA A 25 11.95 25.42 2.21
N LEU A 26 12.93 24.86 2.94
CA LEU A 26 13.96 23.99 2.35
C LEU A 26 13.36 22.70 1.78
N SER A 27 12.45 22.04 2.50
CA SER A 27 11.74 20.86 2.02
C SER A 27 10.88 21.17 0.79
N ALA A 28 10.14 22.28 0.82
CA ALA A 28 9.34 22.71 -0.33
C ALA A 28 10.21 23.00 -1.57
N PHE A 29 11.37 23.64 -1.39
CA PHE A 29 12.32 23.88 -2.47
C PHE A 29 12.88 22.58 -3.04
N ALA A 30 13.26 21.62 -2.19
CA ALA A 30 13.73 20.30 -2.64
C ALA A 30 12.66 19.53 -3.43
N LEU A 31 11.41 19.54 -2.96
CA LEU A 31 10.27 18.93 -3.68
C LEU A 31 9.99 19.62 -5.01
N PHE A 32 10.06 20.95 -5.03
CA PHE A 32 9.85 21.74 -6.24
C PHE A 32 10.90 21.43 -7.31
N GLU A 33 12.18 21.46 -6.93
CA GLU A 33 13.33 21.25 -7.82
C GLU A 33 13.51 19.79 -8.26
N ALA A 34 12.92 18.82 -7.57
CA ALA A 34 13.08 17.42 -7.91
C ALA A 34 12.50 17.08 -9.29
N ASP A 35 13.21 16.27 -10.07
CA ASP A 35 12.70 15.68 -11.30
C ASP A 35 11.83 14.46 -11.01
N VAL A 36 12.20 13.70 -9.98
CA VAL A 36 11.56 12.45 -9.56
C VAL A 36 11.19 12.51 -8.08
N LEU A 37 9.99 12.06 -7.74
CA LEU A 37 9.49 11.98 -6.36
C LEU A 37 9.23 10.52 -5.96
N ILE A 38 9.90 10.05 -4.92
CA ILE A 38 9.62 8.76 -4.28
C ILE A 38 8.94 9.05 -2.95
N LEU A 39 7.67 8.66 -2.82
CA LEU A 39 6.94 8.75 -1.56
C LEU A 39 7.18 7.46 -0.76
N VAL A 40 7.72 7.57 0.45
CA VAL A 40 7.91 6.45 1.37
C VAL A 40 7.02 6.66 2.59
N THR A 41 6.09 5.74 2.85
CA THR A 41 5.10 5.92 3.94
C THR A 41 5.00 4.73 4.89
N GLY A 42 4.69 5.05 6.14
CA GLY A 42 4.27 4.08 7.15
C GLY A 42 3.03 4.56 7.89
N ALA A 43 2.61 3.79 8.90
CA ALA A 43 1.28 3.93 9.50
C ALA A 43 0.97 5.35 10.01
N GLY A 44 2.01 6.11 10.39
CA GLY A 44 1.85 7.50 10.82
C GLY A 44 1.35 8.44 9.72
N PHE A 45 1.48 8.10 8.43
CA PHE A 45 0.95 8.90 7.33
C PHE A 45 -0.58 8.86 7.33
N SER A 46 -1.16 7.68 7.49
CA SER A 46 -2.63 7.50 7.51
C SER A 46 -3.28 7.91 8.83
N ALA A 47 -2.52 8.23 9.87
CA ALA A 47 -3.04 8.58 11.20
C ALA A 47 -4.03 9.75 11.16
N ASP A 48 -3.74 10.77 10.36
CA ASP A 48 -4.59 11.96 10.18
C ASP A 48 -5.88 11.66 9.40
N SER A 49 -6.00 10.49 8.78
CA SER A 49 -7.28 9.99 8.23
C SER A 49 -8.22 9.51 9.33
N GLY A 50 -7.74 9.46 10.57
CA GLY A 50 -8.43 8.86 11.70
C GLY A 50 -8.30 7.36 11.77
N LEU A 51 -7.27 6.79 11.13
CA LEU A 51 -6.92 5.39 11.28
C LEU A 51 -5.99 5.18 12.47
N ALA A 52 -6.12 4.02 13.10
CA ALA A 52 -5.24 3.63 14.18
C ALA A 52 -3.82 3.34 13.66
N VAL A 53 -2.80 3.83 14.37
CA VAL A 53 -1.41 3.41 14.14
C VAL A 53 -1.11 2.13 14.92
N TYR A 54 0.00 1.45 14.62
CA TYR A 54 0.42 0.22 15.33
C TYR A 54 0.47 0.34 16.86
N ALA A 55 0.62 1.56 17.40
CA ALA A 55 0.57 1.82 18.84
C ALA A 55 -0.80 1.64 19.48
N ASP A 56 -1.83 2.00 18.74
CA ASP A 56 -3.18 2.18 19.27
C ASP A 56 -4.16 1.18 18.67
N VAL A 57 -3.80 0.48 17.58
CA VAL A 57 -4.70 -0.43 16.85
C VAL A 57 -5.24 -1.55 17.74
N ALA A 58 -4.44 -2.10 18.66
CA ALA A 58 -4.87 -3.15 19.59
C ALA A 58 -5.26 -2.60 20.98
N ASN A 59 -5.28 -1.27 21.17
CA ASN A 59 -5.64 -0.64 22.44
C ASN A 59 -7.17 -0.60 22.62
N VAL A 60 -7.77 -1.78 22.72
CA VAL A 60 -9.20 -2.00 22.93
C VAL A 60 -9.42 -2.95 24.10
N LYS A 61 -10.45 -2.66 24.89
CA LYS A 61 -10.81 -3.39 26.12
C LYS A 61 -10.86 -4.91 25.92
N ALA A 62 -11.40 -5.37 24.78
CA ALA A 62 -11.50 -6.78 24.45
C ALA A 62 -10.15 -7.51 24.40
N TYR A 63 -9.08 -6.85 23.92
CA TYR A 63 -7.75 -7.44 23.85
C TYR A 63 -6.99 -7.26 25.17
N GLU A 64 -7.18 -6.13 25.86
CA GLU A 64 -6.65 -5.90 27.20
C GLU A 64 -7.13 -6.96 28.20
N GLU A 65 -8.43 -7.28 28.21
CA GLU A 65 -9.02 -8.31 29.09
C GLU A 65 -8.51 -9.72 28.78
N ARG A 66 -8.00 -9.95 27.56
CA ARG A 66 -7.34 -11.20 27.14
C ARG A 66 -5.82 -11.16 27.31
N ASN A 67 -5.27 -10.04 27.80
CA ASN A 67 -3.83 -9.80 27.92
C ASN A 67 -3.08 -9.98 26.58
N LEU A 68 -3.68 -9.53 25.48
CA LEU A 68 -3.12 -9.60 24.13
C LEU A 68 -2.58 -8.25 23.69
N THR A 69 -1.35 -8.24 23.19
CA THR A 69 -0.74 -7.06 22.55
C THR A 69 -0.98 -7.04 21.04
N TYR A 70 -0.61 -5.95 20.38
CA TYR A 70 -0.61 -5.88 18.91
C TYR A 70 0.24 -6.99 18.26
N GLN A 71 1.41 -7.29 18.84
CA GLN A 71 2.28 -8.34 18.31
C GLN A 71 1.64 -9.71 18.48
N ASP A 72 0.95 -9.96 19.59
CA ASP A 72 0.28 -11.24 19.83
C ASP A 72 -0.85 -11.46 18.83
N ILE A 73 -1.70 -10.44 18.61
CA ILE A 73 -2.88 -10.56 17.74
C ILE A 73 -2.55 -10.57 16.25
N CYS A 74 -1.46 -9.91 15.84
CA CYS A 74 -1.00 -9.85 14.46
C CYS A 74 -0.11 -11.05 14.09
N THR A 75 -0.61 -12.27 14.35
CA THR A 75 0.04 -13.53 14.02
C THR A 75 -0.91 -14.45 13.25
N PRO A 76 -0.42 -15.24 12.28
CA PRO A 76 -1.28 -16.12 11.48
C PRO A 76 -1.82 -17.31 12.29
N GLN A 77 -1.22 -17.63 13.44
CA GLN A 77 -1.60 -18.77 14.27
C GLN A 77 -3.06 -18.70 14.75
N TRP A 78 -3.57 -17.48 15.01
CA TRP A 78 -4.96 -17.28 15.44
C TRP A 78 -5.97 -17.81 14.44
N LEU A 79 -5.66 -17.79 13.14
CA LEU A 79 -6.55 -18.36 12.13
C LEU A 79 -6.84 -19.85 12.34
N HIS A 80 -5.96 -20.56 13.05
CA HIS A 80 -6.15 -21.98 13.37
C HIS A 80 -6.65 -22.21 14.80
N SER A 81 -6.15 -21.45 15.78
CA SER A 81 -6.50 -21.66 17.19
C SER A 81 -7.79 -20.96 17.61
N ASP A 82 -8.08 -19.80 17.03
CA ASP A 82 -9.30 -19.01 17.29
C ASP A 82 -9.65 -18.14 16.07
N PRO A 83 -10.29 -18.73 15.04
CA PRO A 83 -10.64 -18.01 13.81
C PRO A 83 -11.55 -16.80 14.08
N GLU A 84 -12.43 -16.87 15.08
CA GLU A 84 -13.32 -15.75 15.39
C GLU A 84 -12.55 -14.53 15.89
N LEU A 85 -11.51 -14.74 16.72
CA LEU A 85 -10.60 -13.67 17.13
C LEU A 85 -9.79 -13.14 15.93
N PHE A 86 -9.27 -14.02 15.07
CA PHE A 86 -8.49 -13.62 13.89
C PHE A 86 -9.31 -12.73 12.96
N TYR A 87 -10.51 -13.18 12.57
CA TYR A 87 -11.40 -12.41 11.70
C TYR A 87 -12.05 -11.24 12.42
N GLY A 88 -12.17 -11.27 13.75
CA GLY A 88 -12.61 -10.13 14.53
C GLY A 88 -11.61 -8.97 14.44
N PHE A 89 -10.31 -9.25 14.56
CA PHE A 89 -9.27 -8.26 14.36
C PHE A 89 -9.15 -7.83 12.89
N TRP A 90 -8.81 -8.76 11.99
CA TRP A 90 -8.55 -8.39 10.59
C TRP A 90 -9.80 -7.93 9.84
N GLY A 91 -10.96 -8.50 10.15
CA GLY A 91 -12.24 -8.09 9.57
C GLY A 91 -12.65 -6.69 10.02
N GLN A 92 -12.38 -6.31 11.28
CA GLN A 92 -12.63 -4.94 11.73
C GLN A 92 -11.63 -3.95 11.12
N CYS A 93 -10.34 -4.30 11.03
CA CYS A 93 -9.35 -3.49 10.28
C CYS A 93 -9.81 -3.25 8.84
N PHE A 94 -10.22 -4.32 8.13
CA PHE A 94 -10.76 -4.24 6.78
C PHE A 94 -11.97 -3.30 6.68
N ASN A 95 -12.93 -3.43 7.59
CA ASN A 95 -14.12 -2.58 7.64
C ASN A 95 -13.76 -1.11 7.90
N ASP A 96 -12.85 -0.86 8.85
CA ASP A 96 -12.41 0.48 9.23
C ASP A 96 -11.68 1.17 8.07
N TYR A 97 -10.74 0.48 7.42
CA TYR A 97 -9.98 1.01 6.29
C TYR A 97 -10.87 1.30 5.08
N ARG A 98 -11.88 0.45 4.81
CA ARG A 98 -12.84 0.72 3.72
C ARG A 98 -13.75 1.91 3.99
N LYS A 99 -14.11 2.16 5.25
CA LYS A 99 -15.03 3.24 5.64
C LYS A 99 -14.36 4.58 5.87
N THR A 100 -13.03 4.61 5.97
CA THR A 100 -12.30 5.82 6.33
C THR A 100 -11.71 6.48 5.08
N GLN A 101 -12.01 7.76 4.88
CA GLN A 101 -11.46 8.54 3.78
C GLN A 101 -9.99 8.92 4.04
N PRO A 102 -9.07 8.74 3.07
CA PRO A 102 -7.72 9.30 3.15
C PRO A 102 -7.74 10.82 3.39
N HIS A 103 -6.92 11.30 4.33
CA HIS A 103 -6.77 12.72 4.65
C HIS A 103 -6.19 13.56 3.48
N ASP A 104 -6.30 14.88 3.59
CA ASP A 104 -5.89 15.86 2.56
C ASP A 104 -4.41 15.75 2.12
N GLY A 105 -3.55 15.14 2.95
CA GLY A 105 -2.15 14.90 2.60
C GLY A 105 -2.00 14.06 1.34
N TYR A 106 -2.86 13.06 1.12
CA TYR A 106 -2.86 12.30 -0.13
C TYR A 106 -3.17 13.18 -1.34
N SER A 107 -4.16 14.08 -1.23
CA SER A 107 -4.51 15.02 -2.31
C SER A 107 -3.39 16.01 -2.61
N ILE A 108 -2.63 16.46 -1.60
CA ILE A 108 -1.46 17.31 -1.78
C ILE A 108 -0.37 16.55 -2.54
N ILE A 109 -0.03 15.32 -2.12
CA ILE A 109 0.95 14.48 -2.84
C ILE A 109 0.50 14.26 -4.28
N LYS A 110 -0.80 14.00 -4.51
CA LYS A 110 -1.34 13.81 -5.86
C LYS A 110 -0.99 14.97 -6.79
N GLN A 111 -1.11 16.21 -6.32
CA GLN A 111 -0.76 17.40 -7.11
C GLN A 111 0.73 17.41 -7.49
N TRP A 112 1.61 17.06 -6.54
CA TRP A 112 3.04 16.96 -6.82
C TRP A 112 3.36 15.83 -7.79
N ARG A 113 2.78 14.64 -7.58
CA ARG A 113 2.84 13.48 -8.47
C ARG A 113 2.43 13.85 -9.89
N ASP A 114 1.29 14.51 -10.06
CA ASP A 114 0.77 14.88 -11.38
C ASP A 114 1.71 15.88 -12.09
N ALA A 115 2.24 16.84 -11.35
CA ALA A 115 3.24 17.77 -11.87
C ALA A 115 4.49 17.03 -12.35
N LYS A 116 5.08 16.12 -11.55
CA LYS A 116 6.26 15.33 -11.97
C LYS A 116 5.96 14.44 -13.17
N ASN A 117 4.78 13.85 -13.22
CA ASN A 117 4.38 12.92 -14.28
C ASN A 117 4.05 13.55 -15.63
N SER A 118 3.94 14.87 -15.71
CA SER A 118 3.70 15.64 -16.95
C SER A 118 4.99 15.98 -17.73
N GLY A 119 6.15 15.82 -17.11
CA GLY A 119 7.43 16.26 -17.67
C GLY A 119 8.12 15.25 -18.59
N ARG A 120 9.20 15.70 -19.24
CA ARG A 120 10.06 14.88 -20.10
C ARG A 120 10.63 13.66 -19.38
N VAL A 121 11.10 13.84 -18.14
CA VAL A 121 11.67 12.77 -17.30
C VAL A 121 10.67 11.62 -17.11
N ALA A 122 9.39 11.93 -16.90
CA ALA A 122 8.36 10.92 -16.73
C ALA A 122 8.14 10.11 -18.02
N SER A 123 8.18 10.74 -19.20
CA SER A 123 8.08 10.03 -20.48
C SER A 123 9.29 9.15 -20.76
N GLU A 124 10.50 9.62 -20.44
CA GLU A 124 11.73 8.83 -20.57
C GLU A 124 11.71 7.61 -19.63
N LEU A 125 11.31 7.79 -18.37
CA LEU A 125 11.16 6.68 -17.43
C LEU A 125 10.12 5.66 -17.90
N ARG A 126 8.95 6.10 -18.38
CA ARG A 126 7.94 5.17 -18.92
C ARG A 126 8.48 4.33 -20.06
N ALA A 127 9.21 4.95 -21.00
CA ALA A 127 9.79 4.23 -22.13
C ALA A 127 10.86 3.23 -21.69
N LEU A 128 11.78 3.64 -20.81
CA LEU A 128 12.82 2.74 -20.27
C LEU A 128 12.21 1.58 -19.47
N THR A 129 11.21 1.85 -18.64
CA THR A 129 10.51 0.81 -17.87
C THR A 129 9.75 -0.14 -18.78
N GLU A 130 9.13 0.34 -19.85
CA GLU A 130 8.50 -0.50 -20.87
C GLU A 130 9.53 -1.43 -21.54
N ASP A 131 10.66 -0.88 -21.97
CA ASP A 131 11.71 -1.66 -22.64
C ASP A 131 12.33 -2.72 -21.71
N PHE A 132 12.64 -2.36 -20.46
CA PHE A 132 13.15 -3.32 -19.47
C PHE A 132 12.12 -4.39 -19.13
N THR A 133 10.83 -4.03 -19.06
CA THR A 133 9.75 -5.01 -18.86
C THR A 133 9.73 -6.03 -20.00
N LYS A 134 9.75 -5.58 -21.26
CA LYS A 134 9.77 -6.48 -22.43
C LYS A 134 11.00 -7.38 -22.45
N GLU A 135 12.17 -6.87 -22.05
CA GLU A 135 13.40 -7.68 -21.96
C GLU A 135 13.26 -8.79 -20.91
N VAL A 136 12.75 -8.46 -19.72
CA VAL A 136 12.54 -9.44 -18.65
C VAL A 136 11.46 -10.46 -19.07
N GLU A 137 10.41 -10.06 -19.79
CA GLU A 137 9.37 -10.95 -20.32
C GLU A 137 9.92 -11.94 -21.33
N GLU A 138 10.72 -11.45 -22.29
CA GLU A 138 11.40 -12.27 -23.30
C GLU A 138 12.32 -13.28 -22.65
N LYS A 139 13.16 -12.83 -21.70
CA LYS A 139 14.06 -13.70 -20.96
C LYS A 139 13.29 -14.77 -20.18
N SER A 140 12.20 -14.36 -19.53
CA SER A 140 11.32 -15.26 -18.76
C SER A 140 10.72 -16.35 -19.63
N ARG A 141 10.16 -15.98 -20.80
CA ARG A 141 9.60 -16.93 -21.76
C ARG A 141 10.64 -17.91 -22.27
N ARG A 142 11.84 -17.45 -22.63
CA ARG A 142 12.94 -18.33 -23.10
C ARG A 142 13.34 -19.35 -22.03
N MET A 143 13.44 -18.93 -20.77
CA MET A 143 13.75 -19.85 -19.66
C MET A 143 12.66 -20.91 -19.47
N MET A 144 11.38 -20.55 -19.62
CA MET A 144 10.28 -21.51 -19.59
C MET A 144 10.34 -22.51 -20.75
N GLU A 145 10.61 -22.05 -21.97
CA GLU A 145 10.75 -22.90 -23.17
C GLU A 145 11.92 -23.90 -23.04
N GLU A 146 13.00 -23.50 -22.35
CA GLU A 146 14.15 -24.35 -22.04
C GLU A 146 13.92 -25.32 -20.88
N GLY A 147 12.71 -25.34 -20.28
CA GLY A 147 12.32 -26.28 -19.24
C GLY A 147 12.90 -25.96 -17.86
N MET A 148 13.36 -24.74 -17.62
CA MET A 148 13.76 -24.30 -16.28
C MET A 148 12.51 -24.10 -15.40
N THR A 149 12.48 -24.84 -14.29
CA THR A 149 11.40 -24.74 -13.29
C THR A 149 11.59 -23.53 -12.38
N ASP A 150 10.52 -23.07 -11.71
CA ASP A 150 10.50 -21.93 -10.75
C ASP A 150 11.70 -21.91 -9.77
N PHE A 151 12.23 -23.08 -9.38
CA PHE A 151 13.37 -23.23 -8.46
C PHE A 151 14.75 -22.90 -9.07
N CYS A 152 14.86 -22.85 -10.39
CA CYS A 152 16.13 -22.67 -11.13
C CYS A 152 16.28 -21.26 -11.70
N LEU A 153 15.31 -20.38 -11.45
CA LEU A 153 15.28 -19.04 -12.01
C LEU A 153 16.08 -18.09 -11.10
N PRO A 154 16.63 -16.99 -11.64
CA PRO A 154 17.29 -15.96 -10.84
C PRO A 154 16.36 -15.47 -9.73
N SER A 155 16.91 -14.80 -8.72
CA SER A 155 16.20 -14.32 -7.52
C SER A 155 14.96 -13.46 -7.78
N PHE A 156 14.69 -13.10 -9.03
CA PHE A 156 13.50 -12.36 -9.47
C PHE A 156 12.58 -13.30 -10.28
N PRO A 157 11.34 -13.50 -9.83
CA PRO A 157 10.41 -14.37 -10.52
C PRO A 157 10.10 -13.86 -11.94
N LEU A 158 9.79 -14.81 -12.81
CA LEU A 158 9.29 -14.59 -14.17
C LEU A 158 8.18 -13.54 -14.17
N ILE A 159 8.18 -12.66 -15.18
CA ILE A 159 6.98 -11.87 -15.50
C ILE A 159 5.91 -12.85 -15.98
N THR A 160 5.14 -13.46 -15.08
CA THR A 160 4.01 -14.31 -15.47
C THR A 160 2.90 -14.46 -14.44
N ARG A 161 2.99 -13.88 -13.22
CA ARG A 161 1.88 -13.97 -12.27
C ARG A 161 1.00 -12.71 -12.40
N PRO A 162 -0.21 -12.81 -13.00
CA PRO A 162 -1.09 -11.66 -13.15
C PRO A 162 -1.48 -11.12 -11.77
N GLU A 163 -1.59 -9.80 -11.67
CA GLU A 163 -2.18 -9.18 -10.49
C GLU A 163 -3.68 -9.48 -10.41
N PRO A 164 -4.25 -9.56 -9.20
CA PRO A 164 -5.69 -9.77 -9.04
C PRO A 164 -6.51 -8.51 -9.35
N TYR A 165 -5.97 -7.56 -10.11
CA TYR A 165 -6.59 -6.33 -10.57
C TYR A 165 -5.88 -5.84 -11.85
N ASP A 166 -6.58 -5.03 -12.65
CA ASP A 166 -6.02 -4.53 -13.90
C ASP A 166 -5.00 -3.41 -13.65
N ILE A 167 -3.98 -3.36 -14.51
CA ILE A 167 -2.92 -2.35 -14.52
C ILE A 167 -2.83 -1.76 -15.92
N GLU A 168 -2.74 -0.43 -16.02
CA GLU A 168 -2.54 0.26 -17.29
C GLU A 168 -1.25 1.06 -17.28
N GLY A 169 -0.41 0.85 -18.30
CA GLY A 169 0.81 1.61 -18.54
C GLY A 169 1.90 1.45 -17.48
N TYR A 170 2.92 2.31 -17.55
CA TYR A 170 4.09 2.29 -16.68
C TYR A 170 4.17 3.55 -15.81
N ALA A 171 4.79 3.42 -14.62
CA ALA A 171 5.03 4.55 -13.74
C ALA A 171 5.97 5.58 -14.40
N GLY A 172 5.73 6.86 -14.12
CA GLY A 172 6.56 7.96 -14.61
C GLY A 172 7.59 8.40 -13.57
N ALA A 173 7.69 9.70 -13.34
CA ALA A 173 8.62 10.31 -12.40
C ALA A 173 8.08 10.34 -10.95
N PHE A 174 7.22 9.39 -10.61
CA PHE A 174 6.67 9.20 -9.28
C PHE A 174 6.47 7.72 -8.98
N PHE A 175 6.78 7.34 -7.75
CA PHE A 175 6.41 6.03 -7.20
C PHE A 175 6.14 6.16 -5.70
N THR A 176 5.18 5.40 -5.18
CA THR A 176 4.94 5.27 -3.74
C THR A 176 5.34 3.89 -3.24
N PHE A 177 6.10 3.87 -2.16
CA PHE A 177 6.56 2.68 -1.46
C PHE A 177 6.05 2.74 -0.02
N THR A 178 5.13 1.86 0.34
CA THR A 178 4.40 1.97 1.61
C THR A 178 4.42 0.67 2.39
N SER A 179 4.52 0.81 3.70
CA SER A 179 4.30 -0.27 4.67
C SER A 179 2.87 -0.27 5.24
N ASN A 180 2.01 0.64 4.77
CA ASN A 180 0.60 0.67 5.13
C ASN A 180 -0.14 -0.48 4.45
N VAL A 181 -1.15 -0.99 5.16
CA VAL A 181 -1.99 -2.10 4.70
C VAL A 181 -3.44 -1.67 4.44
N ASP A 182 -3.72 -0.36 4.52
CA ASP A 182 -5.05 0.25 4.42
C ASP A 182 -5.58 0.42 2.99
N ALA A 183 -4.70 0.24 1.99
CA ALA A 183 -5.00 0.45 0.57
C ALA A 183 -5.50 1.87 0.21
N HIS A 184 -5.22 2.89 1.04
CA HIS A 184 -5.56 4.29 0.75
C HIS A 184 -4.81 4.82 -0.49
N SER A 185 -3.60 4.31 -0.77
CA SER A 185 -2.83 4.69 -1.96
C SER A 185 -3.60 4.45 -3.27
N PHE A 186 -4.41 3.39 -3.34
CA PHE A 186 -5.24 3.08 -4.51
C PHE A 186 -6.46 4.00 -4.70
N ASP A 187 -6.75 4.88 -3.74
CA ASP A 187 -7.71 5.98 -3.97
C ASP A 187 -7.10 7.09 -4.79
N VAL A 188 -5.77 7.22 -4.80
CA VAL A 188 -5.14 8.49 -5.19
C VAL A 188 -4.10 8.30 -6.28
N PHE A 189 -3.37 7.19 -6.27
CA PHE A 189 -2.29 6.88 -7.21
C PHE A 189 -2.65 5.67 -8.07
N GLN A 190 -2.09 5.61 -9.28
CA GLN A 190 -2.34 4.51 -10.21
C GLN A 190 -1.70 3.21 -9.69
N ALA A 191 -2.31 2.05 -9.95
CA ALA A 191 -1.78 0.74 -9.51
C ALA A 191 -0.34 0.45 -9.96
N ASN A 192 0.08 1.01 -11.10
CA ASN A 192 1.45 0.87 -11.61
C ASN A 192 2.48 1.70 -10.83
N GLU A 193 2.07 2.61 -9.95
CA GLU A 193 2.92 3.50 -9.16
C GLU A 193 3.03 3.09 -7.68
N ILE A 194 2.47 1.94 -7.29
CA ILE A 194 2.32 1.54 -5.88
C ILE A 194 3.11 0.27 -5.60
N ARG A 195 3.90 0.31 -4.53
CA ARG A 195 4.50 -0.86 -3.87
C ARG A 195 4.11 -0.90 -2.40
N GLU A 196 3.28 -1.88 -2.03
CA GLU A 196 2.90 -2.19 -0.65
C GLU A 196 3.72 -3.37 -0.14
N ILE A 197 4.82 -3.09 0.56
CA ILE A 197 5.78 -4.13 0.98
C ILE A 197 5.28 -5.08 2.07
N HIS A 198 4.15 -4.77 2.68
CA HIS A 198 3.49 -5.64 3.66
C HIS A 198 2.21 -6.25 3.12
N GLY A 199 1.90 -6.06 1.84
CA GLY A 199 0.57 -6.31 1.29
C GLY A 199 -0.49 -5.37 1.86
N ASN A 200 -1.76 -5.76 1.76
CA ASN A 200 -2.89 -4.92 2.18
C ASN A 200 -4.14 -5.76 2.54
N VAL A 201 -5.17 -5.12 3.10
CA VAL A 201 -6.43 -5.79 3.50
C VAL A 201 -7.33 -6.22 2.33
N GLU A 202 -7.10 -5.68 1.14
CA GLU A 202 -7.90 -5.93 -0.07
C GLU A 202 -7.46 -7.19 -0.82
N LEU A 203 -6.23 -7.64 -0.60
CA LEU A 203 -5.66 -8.86 -1.18
C LEU A 203 -5.67 -9.97 -0.14
N TRP A 204 -5.99 -11.18 -0.57
CA TRP A 204 -6.21 -12.34 0.28
C TRP A 204 -5.48 -13.55 -0.27
N GLN A 205 -5.01 -14.42 0.63
CA GLN A 205 -4.28 -15.63 0.30
C GLN A 205 -4.84 -16.83 1.06
N CYS A 206 -4.53 -18.04 0.57
CA CYS A 206 -4.83 -19.27 1.28
C CYS A 206 -3.99 -19.39 2.58
N SER A 207 -4.57 -20.00 3.63
CA SER A 207 -3.83 -20.33 4.85
C SER A 207 -3.00 -21.60 4.76
N GLN A 208 -3.28 -22.47 3.78
CA GLN A 208 -2.59 -23.76 3.67
C GLN A 208 -1.23 -23.57 2.98
N PRO A 209 -0.14 -24.01 3.63
CA PRO A 209 1.16 -24.04 2.98
C PRO A 209 1.07 -24.82 1.67
N ASN A 210 1.71 -24.31 0.63
CA ASN A 210 1.85 -24.97 -0.67
C ASN A 210 0.57 -25.06 -1.51
N CYS A 211 -0.57 -24.56 -1.02
CA CYS A 211 -1.74 -24.34 -1.86
C CYS A 211 -1.46 -23.21 -2.87
N CYS A 212 -2.15 -23.23 -4.01
CA CYS A 212 -2.04 -22.22 -5.07
C CYS A 212 -0.64 -22.05 -5.71
N ARG A 213 0.35 -22.90 -5.42
CA ARG A 213 1.73 -22.74 -5.94
C ARG A 213 1.80 -22.62 -7.47
N GLY A 214 0.90 -23.28 -8.20
CA GLY A 214 0.78 -23.24 -9.66
C GLY A 214 -0.36 -22.36 -10.22
N GLY A 215 -0.93 -21.45 -9.44
CA GLY A 215 -2.03 -20.57 -9.88
C GLY A 215 -2.04 -19.23 -9.14
N GLU A 216 -3.21 -18.58 -9.09
CA GLU A 216 -3.43 -17.33 -8.36
C GLU A 216 -3.25 -17.56 -6.84
N ARG A 217 -2.13 -17.05 -6.30
CA ARG A 217 -1.79 -17.20 -4.87
C ARG A 217 -2.46 -16.15 -3.99
N ILE A 218 -2.68 -14.98 -4.59
CA ILE A 218 -3.38 -13.85 -4.01
C ILE A 218 -4.62 -13.56 -4.85
N PHE A 219 -5.72 -13.20 -4.22
CA PHE A 219 -6.97 -12.85 -4.86
C PHE A 219 -7.60 -11.66 -4.14
N ARG A 220 -8.42 -10.89 -4.86
CA ARG A 220 -8.96 -9.63 -4.35
C ARG A 220 -10.30 -9.84 -3.63
N ALA A 221 -10.51 -9.09 -2.55
CA ALA A 221 -11.80 -9.02 -1.87
C ALA A 221 -12.85 -8.24 -2.71
N PRO A 222 -14.12 -8.69 -2.74
CA PRO A 222 -15.20 -7.98 -3.41
C PRO A 222 -15.37 -6.56 -2.85
N LEU A 223 -15.61 -5.56 -3.70
CA LEU A 223 -15.86 -4.17 -3.27
C LEU A 223 -17.04 -4.07 -2.28
N GLY A 224 -18.09 -4.86 -2.51
CA GLY A 224 -19.27 -4.91 -1.64
C GLY A 224 -19.11 -5.75 -0.38
N HIS A 225 -17.97 -6.40 -0.13
CA HIS A 225 -17.83 -7.24 1.06
C HIS A 225 -17.64 -6.41 2.34
N SER A 226 -18.15 -6.93 3.46
CA SER A 226 -17.81 -6.45 4.81
C SER A 226 -17.91 -7.59 5.81
N PHE A 227 -17.10 -7.50 6.87
CA PHE A 227 -17.12 -8.47 7.96
C PHE A 227 -18.18 -8.10 8.99
N THR A 228 -18.87 -9.11 9.50
CA THR A 228 -19.70 -8.98 10.71
C THR A 228 -18.80 -9.21 11.93
N VAL A 229 -18.52 -8.14 12.66
CA VAL A 229 -17.70 -8.18 13.89
C VAL A 229 -18.51 -7.61 15.04
N ASP A 230 -18.49 -8.32 16.16
CA ASP A 230 -18.95 -7.77 17.43
C ASP A 230 -17.87 -6.82 17.97
N THR A 231 -18.13 -5.52 17.95
CA THR A 231 -17.18 -4.50 18.37
C THR A 231 -16.93 -4.45 19.88
N GLU A 232 -17.76 -5.10 20.70
CA GLU A 232 -17.53 -5.22 22.14
C GLU A 232 -16.55 -6.36 22.45
N THR A 233 -16.74 -7.51 21.82
CA THR A 233 -15.92 -8.71 22.07
C THR A 233 -14.72 -8.83 21.13
N MET A 234 -14.75 -8.10 20.01
CA MET A 234 -13.83 -8.16 18.88
C MET A 234 -13.72 -9.56 18.26
N LEU A 235 -14.84 -10.28 18.23
CA LEU A 235 -14.98 -11.59 17.60
C LEU A 235 -15.84 -11.48 16.34
N ALA A 236 -15.46 -12.21 15.30
CA ALA A 236 -16.24 -12.37 14.08
C ALA A 236 -16.80 -13.80 14.05
N PRO A 237 -18.07 -14.02 14.43
CA PRO A 237 -18.64 -15.36 14.44
C PRO A 237 -18.73 -15.94 13.03
N MET A 238 -18.71 -17.27 12.94
CA MET A 238 -19.03 -17.97 11.70
C MET A 238 -20.46 -17.64 11.25
N GLY A 239 -20.61 -17.17 10.01
CA GLY A 239 -21.90 -16.76 9.44
C GLY A 239 -21.78 -16.35 7.98
N ASN A 240 -22.89 -15.93 7.38
CA ASN A 240 -22.87 -15.34 6.04
C ASN A 240 -22.21 -13.96 6.09
N GLY A 241 -21.35 -13.65 5.12
CA GLY A 241 -20.85 -12.28 4.94
C GLY A 241 -22.01 -11.35 4.55
N GLN A 242 -21.94 -10.07 4.91
CA GLN A 242 -22.91 -9.07 4.44
C GLN A 242 -22.51 -8.61 3.04
N PRO A 243 -23.30 -8.87 1.98
CA PRO A 243 -23.13 -8.19 0.71
C PRO A 243 -23.64 -6.74 0.85
N HIS A 244 -22.79 -5.78 0.53
CA HIS A 244 -23.18 -4.42 0.21
C HIS A 244 -23.34 -4.30 -1.31
N ASP A 245 -24.39 -3.60 -1.76
CA ASP A 245 -24.56 -3.25 -3.17
C ASP A 245 -23.30 -2.53 -3.66
N ALA A 246 -22.58 -3.13 -4.60
CA ALA A 246 -21.43 -2.49 -5.22
C ALA A 246 -21.92 -1.22 -5.95
N PRO A 247 -21.29 -0.06 -5.76
CA PRO A 247 -21.57 1.09 -6.60
C PRO A 247 -21.24 0.72 -8.04
N ASN A 248 -22.28 0.58 -8.84
CA ASN A 248 -22.23 0.27 -10.25
C ASN A 248 -21.78 1.55 -10.99
N SER A 249 -20.55 1.61 -11.50
CA SER A 249 -20.20 2.31 -12.75
C SER A 249 -18.69 2.57 -12.86
N LYS A 250 -18.11 2.21 -14.01
CA LYS A 250 -17.01 2.99 -14.60
C LYS A 250 -17.49 4.45 -14.73
N PRO A 251 -16.79 5.45 -14.20
CA PRO A 251 -17.06 6.83 -14.57
C PRO A 251 -16.49 7.05 -15.98
N ASP A 252 -17.31 7.52 -16.91
CA ASP A 252 -16.86 8.10 -18.16
C ASP A 252 -15.94 9.29 -17.86
N TYR A 253 -14.72 9.24 -18.39
CA TYR A 253 -13.65 10.19 -18.10
C TYR A 253 -13.59 11.26 -19.20
N GLU A 254 -14.43 12.29 -19.11
CA GLU A 254 -14.22 13.54 -19.85
C GLU A 254 -14.43 14.75 -18.94
N GLY A 255 -13.31 15.32 -18.49
CA GLY A 255 -13.11 16.73 -18.14
C GLY A 255 -14.03 17.38 -17.12
N GLU A 256 -13.64 17.40 -15.84
CA GLU A 256 -14.02 18.49 -14.92
C GLU A 256 -12.82 18.92 -14.05
N THR A 257 -12.16 19.98 -14.50
CA THR A 257 -11.41 20.92 -13.68
C THR A 257 -12.37 21.79 -12.86
N GLU A 258 -11.94 22.15 -11.64
CA GLU A 258 -12.51 23.22 -10.79
C GLU A 258 -13.85 22.95 -10.08
N THR A 259 -13.79 22.52 -8.81
CA THR A 259 -14.20 23.29 -7.61
C THR A 259 -14.33 22.38 -6.38
N ILE A 260 -13.26 22.23 -5.60
CA ILE A 260 -13.39 21.83 -4.19
C ILE A 260 -12.56 22.80 -3.37
N ALA A 261 -13.16 23.97 -3.14
CA ALA A 261 -12.75 24.90 -2.11
C ALA A 261 -13.92 25.08 -1.15
N LYS A 262 -13.64 24.84 0.14
CA LYS A 262 -14.41 25.23 1.32
C LYS A 262 -15.61 24.34 1.69
N GLN A 263 -15.37 23.47 2.68
CA GLN A 263 -16.24 23.11 3.82
C GLN A 263 -15.55 21.93 4.53
N GLN A 264 -15.23 21.88 5.83
CA GLN A 264 -15.48 22.70 7.01
C GLN A 264 -14.32 22.44 7.99
N ALA A 265 -13.73 23.51 8.52
CA ALA A 265 -12.92 23.45 9.73
C ALA A 265 -13.86 23.60 10.94
N VAL A 266 -14.07 22.53 11.71
CA VAL A 266 -14.60 22.62 13.07
C VAL A 266 -13.51 22.10 14.01
N LYS A 267 -12.83 23.04 14.67
CA LYS A 267 -11.94 22.74 15.80
C LYS A 267 -12.79 22.34 17.00
N SER A 268 -12.56 21.16 17.57
CA SER A 268 -12.97 20.84 18.94
C SER A 268 -11.73 20.71 19.82
N GLU A 269 -11.65 21.55 20.85
CA GLU A 269 -10.59 21.55 21.86
C GLU A 269 -10.72 20.33 22.78
N HIS A 270 -9.59 19.64 22.96
CA HIS A 270 -9.21 18.69 24.01
C HIS A 270 -10.25 17.68 24.54
N ALA A 271 -10.27 16.51 23.90
CA ALA A 271 -10.33 15.22 24.58
C ALA A 271 -9.20 14.34 24.02
N GLU A 272 -8.52 13.55 24.85
CA GLU A 272 -7.50 12.58 24.40
C GLU A 272 -8.17 11.49 23.54
N THR A 273 -7.95 11.50 22.21
CA THR A 273 -8.72 10.72 21.23
C THR A 273 -7.83 10.09 20.15
N ASN A 274 -6.93 9.17 20.49
CA ASN A 274 -6.23 8.39 19.46
C ASN A 274 -7.22 7.43 18.76
N ALA A 275 -7.15 7.37 17.43
CA ALA A 275 -7.90 6.40 16.65
C ALA A 275 -7.49 4.97 17.02
N ARG A 276 -8.47 4.07 17.07
CA ARG A 276 -8.27 2.63 17.33
C ARG A 276 -9.22 1.81 16.48
N ILE A 277 -8.96 0.51 16.37
CA ILE A 277 -9.88 -0.40 15.68
C ILE A 277 -11.30 -0.27 16.27
N SER A 278 -12.33 -0.28 15.41
CA SER A 278 -13.74 0.06 15.68
C SER A 278 -14.06 1.52 16.06
N LYS A 279 -13.04 2.40 16.17
CA LYS A 279 -13.19 3.83 16.48
C LYS A 279 -12.26 4.67 15.63
N THR A 280 -12.55 4.73 14.33
CA THR A 280 -11.88 5.65 13.40
C THR A 280 -12.43 7.07 13.52
N LEU A 281 -11.62 8.05 13.09
CA LEU A 281 -11.93 9.47 13.15
C LEU A 281 -11.93 10.08 11.74
N GLY A 282 -12.97 9.86 10.94
CA GLY A 282 -12.96 10.35 9.56
C GLY A 282 -14.33 10.30 8.89
N SER A 283 -14.38 10.87 7.68
CA SER A 283 -15.56 10.78 6.81
C SER A 283 -15.56 9.48 6.00
N GLN A 284 -16.71 9.15 5.42
CA GLN A 284 -16.86 7.99 4.52
C GLN A 284 -16.01 8.14 3.25
N ARG A 285 -15.44 7.02 2.79
CA ARG A 285 -14.61 6.95 1.58
C ARG A 285 -15.46 7.19 0.33
N GLN A 286 -15.14 8.20 -0.47
CA GLN A 286 -15.96 8.61 -1.62
C GLN A 286 -15.71 7.77 -2.87
N TYR A 287 -14.44 7.41 -3.13
CA TYR A 287 -14.03 6.70 -4.34
C TYR A 287 -13.08 5.54 -4.00
N PRO A 288 -13.56 4.53 -3.24
CA PRO A 288 -12.72 3.48 -2.73
C PRO A 288 -12.07 2.67 -3.85
N LEU A 289 -10.75 2.54 -3.78
CA LEU A 289 -9.95 1.66 -4.63
C LEU A 289 -10.12 1.97 -6.12
N ARG A 290 -10.35 3.24 -6.47
CA ARG A 290 -10.61 3.67 -7.85
C ARG A 290 -9.49 3.27 -8.83
N PHE A 291 -8.26 3.15 -8.34
CA PHE A 291 -7.09 2.73 -9.12
C PHE A 291 -6.66 1.29 -8.84
N MET A 292 -7.54 0.47 -8.28
CA MET A 292 -7.39 -0.98 -8.17
C MET A 292 -8.63 -1.63 -8.81
N PRO A 293 -8.81 -1.57 -10.14
CA PRO A 293 -9.99 -2.14 -10.81
C PRO A 293 -10.03 -3.67 -10.72
N HIS A 294 -11.21 -4.25 -10.48
CA HIS A 294 -11.36 -5.70 -10.33
C HIS A 294 -11.37 -6.40 -11.69
N HIS A 295 -10.60 -7.48 -11.85
CA HIS A 295 -10.80 -8.42 -12.97
C HIS A 295 -11.95 -9.36 -12.56
N ASN A 296 -13.05 -9.44 -13.32
CA ASN A 296 -14.25 -10.23 -12.94
C ASN A 296 -13.88 -11.63 -12.42
N SER A 297 -14.02 -11.87 -11.11
CA SER A 297 -13.98 -13.21 -10.51
C SER A 297 -15.24 -13.43 -9.69
N GLU A 298 -15.82 -14.63 -9.79
CA GLU A 298 -17.03 -14.98 -9.04
C GLU A 298 -16.70 -15.06 -7.55
N PHE A 299 -17.45 -14.32 -6.71
CA PHE A 299 -17.12 -14.03 -5.31
C PHE A 299 -17.32 -15.18 -4.30
N TYR A 300 -17.17 -16.44 -4.71
CA TYR A 300 -17.47 -17.58 -3.84
C TYR A 300 -16.58 -17.64 -2.58
N GLU A 301 -15.40 -17.02 -2.64
CA GLU A 301 -14.40 -16.95 -1.57
C GLU A 301 -14.88 -16.15 -0.35
N PHE A 302 -15.79 -15.18 -0.56
CA PHE A 302 -16.26 -14.23 0.45
C PHE A 302 -17.75 -14.38 0.80
N THR A 303 -18.33 -15.54 0.49
CA THR A 303 -19.73 -15.88 0.82
C THR A 303 -19.99 -15.99 2.33
N HIS A 304 -18.93 -16.25 3.10
CA HIS A 304 -18.98 -16.40 4.55
C HIS A 304 -18.15 -15.30 5.21
N ASN A 305 -18.47 -15.02 6.47
CA ASN A 305 -17.72 -14.09 7.33
C ASN A 305 -16.28 -14.55 7.56
N HIS A 306 -15.98 -15.84 7.30
CA HIS A 306 -14.64 -16.43 7.31
C HIS A 306 -14.31 -16.86 5.87
N PRO A 307 -13.60 -16.01 5.09
CA PRO A 307 -13.29 -16.28 3.68
C PRO A 307 -12.56 -17.59 3.44
N ARG A 308 -12.73 -18.16 2.25
CA ARG A 308 -12.15 -19.46 1.87
C ARG A 308 -11.38 -19.39 0.58
N CYS A 309 -10.29 -20.16 0.51
CA CYS A 309 -9.49 -20.33 -0.70
C CYS A 309 -10.33 -20.91 -1.83
N HIS A 310 -10.22 -20.32 -3.04
CA HIS A 310 -10.93 -20.76 -4.23
C HIS A 310 -10.54 -22.18 -4.70
N ILE A 311 -9.32 -22.64 -4.38
CA ILE A 311 -8.81 -23.96 -4.75
C ILE A 311 -9.17 -25.02 -3.69
N CYS A 312 -8.62 -24.91 -2.48
CA CYS A 312 -8.71 -25.97 -1.48
C CYS A 312 -9.84 -25.77 -0.46
N ARG A 313 -10.56 -24.64 -0.51
CA ARG A 313 -11.65 -24.27 0.40
C ARG A 313 -11.28 -24.17 1.89
N SER A 314 -9.99 -24.28 2.23
CA SER A 314 -9.48 -23.90 3.55
C SER A 314 -9.68 -22.42 3.81
N LEU A 315 -9.54 -22.00 5.07
CA LEU A 315 -9.63 -20.59 5.44
C LEU A 315 -8.63 -19.75 4.63
N ALA A 316 -9.07 -18.58 4.24
CA ALA A 316 -8.25 -17.55 3.62
C ALA A 316 -8.00 -16.43 4.62
N ARG A 317 -6.94 -15.67 4.39
CA ARG A 317 -6.52 -14.56 5.24
C ARG A 317 -6.07 -13.38 4.37
N PRO A 318 -6.06 -12.14 4.90
CA PRO A 318 -5.42 -11.04 4.20
C PRO A 318 -3.99 -11.42 3.82
N ALA A 319 -3.56 -11.06 2.63
CA ALA A 319 -2.20 -11.22 2.13
C ALA A 319 -1.29 -10.15 2.75
N ILE A 320 -1.31 -10.08 4.09
CA ILE A 320 -0.54 -9.14 4.89
C ILE A 320 0.60 -9.87 5.57
N LEU A 321 1.80 -9.29 5.56
CA LEU A 321 2.96 -9.81 6.28
C LEU A 321 2.75 -9.64 7.79
N MET A 322 2.39 -10.74 8.46
CA MET A 322 2.16 -10.80 9.90
C MET A 322 3.44 -11.21 10.65
N PHE A 323 3.47 -11.06 11.98
CA PHE A 323 4.61 -11.53 12.77
C PHE A 323 4.71 -13.06 12.72
N ASP A 324 5.94 -13.58 12.62
CA ASP A 324 6.29 -15.00 12.54
C ASP A 324 5.62 -15.77 11.38
N ASP A 325 5.28 -15.05 10.31
CA ASP A 325 4.56 -15.60 9.18
C ASP A 325 5.46 -16.17 8.09
N LEU A 326 5.72 -17.47 8.18
CA LEU A 326 6.54 -18.21 7.22
C LEU A 326 5.80 -18.57 5.91
N ASN A 327 4.50 -18.27 5.82
CA ASN A 327 3.66 -18.62 4.68
C ASN A 327 3.03 -17.39 4.01
N TRP A 328 3.49 -16.19 4.33
CA TRP A 328 3.09 -14.98 3.63
C TRP A 328 3.48 -15.07 2.15
N VAL A 329 2.58 -14.62 1.29
CA VAL A 329 2.82 -14.50 -0.15
C VAL A 329 2.79 -13.03 -0.50
N ASP A 330 3.92 -12.51 -0.95
CA ASP A 330 4.02 -11.15 -1.46
C ASP A 330 3.29 -11.01 -2.81
N ASN A 331 2.96 -9.77 -3.16
CA ASN A 331 2.58 -9.44 -4.52
C ASN A 331 3.84 -9.31 -5.39
N ASP A 332 4.29 -10.44 -5.93
CA ASP A 332 5.46 -10.55 -6.81
C ASP A 332 5.43 -9.53 -7.97
N ALA A 333 4.25 -9.26 -8.52
CA ALA A 333 4.09 -8.34 -9.64
C ALA A 333 4.32 -6.88 -9.20
N GLN A 334 3.86 -6.47 -8.01
CA GLN A 334 4.21 -5.16 -7.45
C GLN A 334 5.71 -5.05 -7.17
N GLU A 335 6.31 -6.09 -6.58
CA GLU A 335 7.75 -6.12 -6.28
C GLU A 335 8.58 -5.96 -7.56
N GLN A 336 8.22 -6.73 -8.60
CA GLN A 336 8.91 -6.68 -9.87
C GLN A 336 8.74 -5.32 -10.57
N ARG A 337 7.53 -4.75 -10.58
CA ARG A 337 7.32 -3.40 -11.14
C ARG A 337 8.17 -2.36 -10.43
N TRP A 338 8.20 -2.40 -9.10
CA TRP A 338 9.07 -1.54 -8.30
C TRP A 338 10.54 -1.73 -8.67
N HIS A 339 11.01 -2.98 -8.79
CA HIS A 339 12.39 -3.27 -9.15
C HIS A 339 12.75 -2.76 -10.55
N ILE A 340 11.96 -3.09 -11.57
CA ILE A 340 12.19 -2.65 -12.95
C ILE A 340 12.20 -1.12 -13.03
N TRP A 341 11.25 -0.44 -12.36
CA TRP A 341 11.22 1.02 -12.34
C TRP A 341 12.48 1.61 -11.68
N ASN A 342 12.99 1.01 -10.59
CA ASN A 342 14.25 1.45 -9.98
C ASN A 342 15.44 1.26 -10.93
N GLU A 343 15.53 0.11 -11.60
CA GLU A 343 16.60 -0.13 -12.59
C GLU A 343 16.52 0.89 -13.74
N SER A 344 15.32 1.21 -14.24
CA SER A 344 15.12 2.26 -15.24
C SER A 344 15.56 3.64 -14.73
N LEU A 345 15.25 3.97 -13.48
CA LEU A 345 15.66 5.23 -12.87
C LEU A 345 17.17 5.32 -12.68
N ILE A 346 17.82 4.23 -12.24
CA ILE A 346 19.27 4.15 -12.08
C ILE A 346 19.95 4.29 -13.45
N SER A 347 19.50 3.53 -14.46
CA SER A 347 20.01 3.64 -15.82
C SER A 347 19.87 5.06 -16.38
N LEU A 348 18.73 5.71 -16.17
CA LEU A 348 18.55 7.10 -16.59
C LEU A 348 19.48 8.08 -15.84
N CYS A 349 19.77 7.82 -14.56
CA CYS A 349 20.73 8.61 -13.81
C CYS A 349 22.16 8.45 -14.34
N GLU A 350 22.56 7.22 -14.66
CA GLU A 350 23.88 6.90 -15.23
C GLU A 350 24.06 7.59 -16.59
N ASP A 351 23.08 7.44 -17.48
CA ASP A 351 23.06 8.07 -18.81
C ASP A 351 23.22 9.60 -18.76
N ARG A 352 22.67 10.25 -17.73
CA ARG A 352 22.79 11.70 -17.54
C ARG A 352 24.04 12.11 -16.74
N ALA A 353 24.62 11.22 -15.95
CA ALA A 353 25.87 11.46 -15.26
C ALA A 353 27.07 11.44 -16.21
N GLU A 354 26.98 10.64 -17.28
CA GLU A 354 27.98 10.53 -18.35
C GLU A 354 27.83 11.57 -19.46
N ALA A 355 26.71 12.31 -19.48
CA ALA A 355 26.44 13.34 -20.48
C ALA A 355 27.45 14.51 -20.39
N SER A 356 27.92 14.96 -21.55
CA SER A 356 28.81 16.11 -21.69
C SER A 356 28.04 17.43 -21.73
N ASP A 357 28.72 18.57 -21.58
CA ASP A 357 28.10 19.90 -21.71
C ASP A 357 27.51 20.16 -23.12
N GLU A 358 27.87 19.35 -24.12
CA GLU A 358 27.33 19.39 -25.48
C GLU A 358 25.99 18.63 -25.61
N ASP A 359 25.66 17.76 -24.64
CA ASP A 359 24.42 16.98 -24.58
C ASP A 359 23.27 17.80 -23.98
N TYR A 360 22.80 18.79 -24.74
CA TYR A 360 21.71 19.69 -24.33
C TYR A 360 20.47 18.91 -23.84
N GLY A 361 20.00 19.25 -22.63
CA GLY A 361 18.82 18.66 -22.01
C GLY A 361 19.04 17.28 -21.38
N LYS A 362 20.29 16.93 -21.05
CA LYS A 362 20.63 15.79 -20.17
C LYS A 362 21.20 16.27 -18.84
N GLU A 363 20.50 17.17 -18.14
CA GLU A 363 20.96 17.58 -16.81
C GLU A 363 20.85 16.43 -15.80
N ARG A 364 21.77 16.41 -14.82
CA ARG A 364 21.72 15.47 -13.69
C ARG A 364 20.35 15.49 -13.02
N LEU A 365 19.77 14.31 -12.85
CA LEU A 365 18.48 14.15 -12.18
C LEU A 365 18.57 14.51 -10.71
N LYS A 366 17.58 15.27 -10.25
CA LYS A 366 17.32 15.53 -8.83
C LYS A 366 16.21 14.60 -8.36
N ILE A 367 16.54 13.69 -7.45
CA ILE A 367 15.57 12.75 -6.86
C ILE A 367 15.24 13.21 -5.45
N CYS A 368 13.96 13.34 -5.13
CA CYS A 368 13.50 13.57 -3.77
C CYS A 368 12.84 12.30 -3.23
N ILE A 369 13.36 11.80 -2.11
CA ILE A 369 12.73 10.74 -1.31
C ILE A 369 12.01 11.42 -0.15
N LEU A 370 10.69 11.41 -0.18
CA LEU A 370 9.85 11.98 0.86
C LEU A 370 9.36 10.87 1.78
N GLU A 371 9.96 10.80 2.96
CA GLU A 371 9.62 9.80 3.97
C GLU A 371 8.68 10.38 5.03
N VAL A 372 7.48 9.80 5.19
CA VAL A 372 6.43 10.34 6.08
C VAL A 372 5.78 9.24 6.90
N GLY A 373 5.71 9.42 8.22
CA GLY A 373 5.00 8.48 9.11
C GLY A 373 5.63 7.09 9.23
N CYS A 374 6.86 6.92 8.75
CA CYS A 374 7.65 5.70 8.91
C CYS A 374 8.14 5.59 10.37
N GLY A 375 7.37 4.89 11.19
CA GLY A 375 7.66 4.70 12.60
C GLY A 375 8.84 3.76 12.87
N ASP A 376 9.00 3.44 14.15
CA ASP A 376 10.14 2.69 14.67
C ASP A 376 9.88 1.20 14.91
N ARG A 377 8.59 0.84 14.97
CA ARG A 377 8.14 -0.49 15.40
C ARG A 377 8.38 -1.56 14.33
N VAL A 378 8.16 -1.20 13.07
CA VAL A 378 8.40 -2.06 11.90
C VAL A 378 9.20 -1.22 10.90
N ARG A 379 10.50 -1.48 10.80
CA ARG A 379 11.47 -0.63 10.08
C ARG A 379 11.71 -1.04 8.62
N THR A 380 10.74 -1.71 8.01
CA THR A 380 10.87 -2.33 6.69
C THR A 380 11.04 -1.34 5.55
N CYS A 381 10.51 -0.11 5.67
CA CYS A 381 10.75 0.96 4.69
C CYS A 381 12.17 1.55 4.72
N ARG A 382 13.00 1.21 5.72
CA ARG A 382 14.34 1.78 5.94
C ARG A 382 15.44 0.72 5.98
N MET A 383 15.17 -0.49 5.47
CA MET A 383 16.13 -1.60 5.47
C MET A 383 17.09 -1.57 4.29
#